data_AF-A0A1V5NFY7-F1
#
_entry.id   AF-A0A1V5NFY7-F1
#
_cell.length_a   1.000
_cell.length_b   1.000
_cell.length_c   1.000
_cell.angle_alpha   90.00
_cell.angle_beta   90.00
_cell.angle_gamma   90.00
#
_symmetry.space_group_name_H-M   'P 1'
#
loop_
_entity.id
_entity.type
_entity.pdbx_description
1 polymer ?
#
loop_
_entity_poly.entity_id
_entity_poly.type
_entity_poly.pdbx_seq_one_letter_code
_entity_poly.pdbx_strand_id
1 'polypeptide(L)'
;MLRIKTLFALRIIALVVTFSGIHSAAHAQEITMEQTLTYINNKIGPIGNIDVIRGVIIAKFSEGVDIYREDQVLCKSLDLNTMAYDASQKVFYINCNGTSKCVDRQLFLKKIQRDYARLSFPANLDAKSVAGMKKAFTHMIKLVLDPKYESSEPFE
;
A
#
# COMPACT_ATOMS: atom_id res chain seq x y z
N MET A 1 62.39 -54.24 21.75
CA MET A 1 63.06 -53.57 22.87
C MET A 1 62.96 -52.05 22.67
N LEU A 2 62.19 -51.41 23.55
CA LEU A 2 62.10 -49.97 23.91
C LEU A 2 62.90 -48.90 23.11
N ARG A 3 62.23 -47.88 22.54
CA ARG A 3 62.10 -46.51 23.11
C ARG A 3 61.48 -45.47 22.14
N ILE A 4 60.30 -45.02 22.56
CA ILE A 4 59.68 -43.66 22.53
C ILE A 4 60.59 -42.52 22.03
N LYS A 5 60.03 -41.65 21.17
CA LYS A 5 60.05 -40.17 21.37
C LYS A 5 58.98 -39.48 20.53
N THR A 6 57.93 -39.07 21.24
CA THR A 6 56.99 -38.01 20.92
C THR A 6 57.73 -36.72 20.56
N LEU A 7 57.35 -36.07 19.47
CA LEU A 7 57.53 -34.63 19.31
C LEU A 7 56.29 -34.03 18.66
N PHE A 8 55.53 -33.32 19.48
CA PHE A 8 54.50 -32.37 19.08
C PHE A 8 55.14 -31.30 18.18
N ALA A 9 54.60 -31.09 16.99
CA ALA A 9 54.84 -29.89 16.20
C ALA A 9 53.49 -29.33 15.74
N LEU A 10 53.00 -28.43 16.59
CA LEU A 10 51.94 -27.48 16.37
C LEU A 10 52.20 -26.70 15.07
N ARG A 11 51.37 -26.85 14.02
CA ARG A 11 51.22 -25.83 12.98
C ARG A 11 49.77 -25.67 12.57
N ILE A 12 49.21 -24.63 13.15
CA ILE A 12 48.01 -23.89 12.80
C ILE A 12 47.95 -23.73 11.26
N ILE A 13 46.99 -24.35 10.60
CA ILE A 13 46.58 -23.95 9.25
C ILE A 13 45.43 -22.95 9.45
N ALA A 14 45.77 -21.68 9.29
CA ALA A 14 44.85 -20.57 9.38
C ALA A 14 43.76 -20.70 8.30
N LEU A 15 42.54 -20.86 8.76
CA LEU A 15 41.31 -20.73 7.99
C LEU A 15 41.15 -19.24 7.61
N VAL A 16 41.68 -18.83 6.45
CA VAL A 16 41.36 -17.51 5.88
C VAL A 16 40.11 -17.66 5.02
N VAL A 17 38.94 -17.69 5.68
CA VAL A 17 37.68 -17.39 5.00
C VAL A 17 37.71 -15.89 4.75
N THR A 18 38.03 -15.51 3.52
CA THR A 18 37.79 -14.16 3.02
C THR A 18 36.28 -13.94 3.02
N PHE A 19 35.78 -13.40 4.13
CA PHE A 19 34.43 -12.87 4.24
C PHE A 19 34.40 -11.59 3.40
N SER A 20 34.23 -11.76 2.08
CA SER A 20 33.91 -10.68 1.17
C SER A 20 32.57 -10.12 1.62
N GLY A 21 32.62 -9.10 2.46
CA GLY A 21 31.46 -8.36 2.93
C GLY A 21 30.75 -7.77 1.72
N ILE A 22 29.72 -8.48 1.26
CA ILE A 22 28.68 -7.94 0.39
C ILE A 22 27.96 -6.90 1.25
N HIS A 23 28.50 -5.68 1.25
CA HIS A 23 27.77 -4.51 1.72
C HIS A 23 26.67 -4.30 0.70
N SER A 24 25.53 -4.96 0.92
CA SER A 24 24.27 -4.55 0.30
C SER A 24 24.01 -3.13 0.78
N ALA A 25 24.41 -2.15 -0.02
CA ALA A 25 23.83 -0.83 0.04
C ALA A 25 22.34 -1.05 -0.19
N ALA A 26 21.57 -1.04 0.90
CA ALA A 26 20.12 -1.02 0.88
C ALA A 26 19.72 0.33 0.28
N HIS A 27 19.82 0.46 -1.04
CA HIS A 27 19.15 1.51 -1.76
C HIS A 27 17.66 1.25 -1.55
N ALA A 28 17.05 2.03 -0.65
CA ALA A 28 15.63 1.99 -0.43
C ALA A 28 14.96 2.38 -1.76
N GLN A 29 14.46 1.39 -2.48
CA GLN A 29 13.82 1.59 -3.78
C GLN A 29 12.57 2.44 -3.59
N GLU A 30 12.40 3.45 -4.44
CA GLU A 30 11.20 4.28 -4.44
C GLU A 30 9.95 3.42 -4.69
N ILE A 31 8.91 3.69 -3.91
CA ILE A 31 7.63 3.00 -4.07
C ILE A 31 6.87 3.66 -5.22
N THR A 32 6.45 2.85 -6.18
CA THR A 32 5.75 3.32 -7.37
C THR A 32 4.24 3.39 -7.17
N MET A 33 3.54 4.05 -8.11
CA MET A 33 2.07 4.02 -8.18
C MET A 33 1.54 2.58 -8.26
N GLU A 34 2.16 1.73 -9.08
CA GLU A 34 1.77 0.33 -9.23
C GLU A 34 1.85 -0.43 -7.90
N GLN A 35 3.00 -0.34 -7.21
CA GLN A 35 3.20 -0.99 -5.91
C GLN A 35 2.20 -0.47 -4.86
N THR A 36 1.89 0.82 -4.91
CA THR A 36 0.90 1.46 -4.02
C THR A 36 -0.51 0.94 -4.27
N LEU A 37 -0.93 0.86 -5.54
CA LEU A 37 -2.24 0.32 -5.92
C LEU A 37 -2.34 -1.18 -5.61
N THR A 38 -1.28 -1.95 -5.84
CA THR A 38 -1.21 -3.36 -5.44
C THR A 38 -1.45 -3.50 -3.94
N TYR A 39 -0.78 -2.69 -3.12
CA TYR A 39 -0.97 -2.70 -1.67
C TYR A 39 -2.43 -2.36 -1.28
N ILE A 40 -2.98 -1.26 -1.81
CA ILE A 40 -4.36 -0.83 -1.51
C ILE A 40 -5.37 -1.91 -1.90
N ASN A 41 -5.24 -2.46 -3.11
CA ASN A 41 -6.16 -3.47 -3.63
C ASN A 41 -6.08 -4.78 -2.85
N ASN A 42 -4.89 -5.20 -2.42
CA ASN A 42 -4.73 -6.36 -1.55
C ASN A 42 -5.44 -6.18 -0.19
N LYS A 43 -5.46 -4.95 0.35
CA LYS A 43 -6.15 -4.64 1.62
C LYS A 43 -7.67 -4.52 1.48
N ILE A 44 -8.17 -4.06 0.33
CA ILE A 44 -9.61 -4.06 0.01
C ILE A 44 -10.09 -5.49 -0.25
N GLY A 45 -9.25 -6.33 -0.85
CA GLY A 45 -9.56 -7.71 -1.16
C GLY A 45 -10.33 -7.87 -2.47
N PRO A 46 -10.88 -9.06 -2.75
CA PRO A 46 -11.36 -9.44 -4.08
C PRO A 46 -12.63 -8.70 -4.53
N ILE A 47 -13.31 -8.01 -3.61
CA ILE A 47 -14.57 -7.32 -3.88
C ILE A 47 -14.38 -5.93 -4.49
N GLY A 48 -13.16 -5.40 -4.52
CA GLY A 48 -12.90 -4.04 -4.94
C GLY A 48 -11.56 -3.87 -5.65
N ASN A 49 -11.55 -2.96 -6.61
CA ASN A 49 -10.37 -2.58 -7.37
C ASN A 49 -10.30 -1.07 -7.50
N ILE A 50 -9.15 -0.51 -7.14
CA ILE A 50 -8.80 0.89 -7.21
C ILE A 50 -7.76 1.07 -8.30
N ASP A 51 -8.01 2.07 -9.14
CA ASP A 51 -7.08 2.54 -10.16
C ASP A 51 -7.05 4.08 -10.15
N VAL A 52 -6.00 4.64 -10.74
CA VAL A 52 -5.84 6.09 -10.90
C VAL A 52 -5.54 6.42 -12.36
N ILE A 53 -6.48 7.10 -13.01
CA ILE A 53 -6.35 7.51 -14.40
C ILE A 53 -6.40 9.02 -14.47
N ARG A 54 -5.29 9.64 -14.90
CA ARG A 54 -5.18 11.11 -15.10
C ARG A 54 -5.63 11.92 -13.87
N GLY A 55 -5.27 11.45 -12.68
CA GLY A 55 -5.59 12.10 -11.40
C GLY A 55 -7.03 11.90 -10.90
N VAL A 56 -7.79 11.02 -11.55
CA VAL A 56 -9.09 10.52 -11.06
C VAL A 56 -8.87 9.15 -10.45
N ILE A 57 -9.28 8.97 -9.20
CA ILE A 57 -9.41 7.66 -8.56
C ILE A 57 -10.69 7.04 -9.08
N ILE A 58 -10.58 5.81 -9.59
CA ILE A 58 -11.71 4.99 -10.01
C ILE A 58 -11.75 3.77 -9.09
N ALA A 59 -12.79 3.67 -8.28
CA ALA A 59 -13.01 2.57 -7.35
C ALA A 59 -14.20 1.73 -7.80
N LYS A 60 -13.94 0.51 -8.26
CA LYS A 60 -14.97 -0.44 -8.71
C LYS A 60 -15.18 -1.51 -7.66
N PHE A 61 -16.43 -1.85 -7.39
CA PHE A 61 -16.79 -2.91 -6.47
C PHE A 61 -17.71 -3.92 -7.16
N SER A 62 -17.38 -5.20 -6.99
CA SER A 62 -18.01 -6.30 -7.71
C SER A 62 -18.48 -7.40 -6.77
N GLU A 63 -19.52 -8.11 -7.20
CA GLU A 63 -19.96 -9.37 -6.62
C GLU A 63 -19.94 -10.43 -7.74
N GLY A 64 -18.92 -11.29 -7.71
CA GLY A 64 -18.62 -12.16 -8.85
C GLY A 64 -18.11 -11.37 -10.05
N VAL A 65 -18.79 -11.49 -11.20
CA VAL A 65 -18.42 -10.80 -12.45
C VAL A 65 -19.08 -9.44 -12.61
N ASP A 66 -20.09 -9.13 -11.80
CA ASP A 66 -20.92 -7.94 -11.96
C ASP A 66 -20.43 -6.81 -11.06
N ILE A 67 -20.14 -5.66 -11.67
CA ILE A 67 -19.85 -4.41 -10.95
C ILE A 67 -21.17 -3.86 -10.43
N TYR A 68 -21.32 -3.77 -9.10
CA TYR A 68 -22.53 -3.19 -8.48
C TYR A 68 -22.36 -1.71 -8.15
N ARG A 69 -21.11 -1.23 -8.02
CA ARG A 69 -20.78 0.14 -7.67
C ARG A 69 -19.47 0.60 -8.31
N GLU A 70 -19.48 1.81 -8.84
CA GLU A 70 -18.28 2.53 -9.24
C GLU A 70 -18.29 3.92 -8.62
N ASP A 71 -17.16 4.33 -8.04
CA ASP A 71 -16.93 5.68 -7.56
C ASP A 71 -15.82 6.32 -8.40
N GLN A 72 -16.02 7.56 -8.82
CA GLN A 72 -15.02 8.40 -9.46
C GLN A 72 -14.80 9.66 -8.63
N VAL A 73 -13.54 10.00 -8.35
CA VAL A 73 -13.20 11.22 -7.60
C VAL A 73 -11.82 11.76 -7.99
N LEU A 74 -11.71 13.07 -8.13
CA LEU A 74 -10.43 13.74 -8.34
C LEU A 74 -9.57 13.66 -7.07
N CYS A 75 -8.30 13.28 -7.20
CA CYS A 75 -7.37 13.19 -6.06
C CYS A 75 -7.34 14.48 -5.22
N LYS A 76 -7.34 15.65 -5.88
CA LYS A 76 -7.31 16.97 -5.23
C LYS A 76 -8.57 17.32 -4.43
N SER A 77 -9.66 16.58 -4.62
CA SER A 77 -10.95 16.83 -3.97
C SER A 77 -11.12 16.10 -2.65
N LEU A 78 -10.16 15.26 -2.26
CA LEU A 78 -10.17 14.51 -1.01
C LEU A 78 -9.36 15.21 0.09
N ASP A 79 -9.82 15.14 1.34
CA ASP A 79 -9.08 15.59 2.51
C ASP A 79 -8.38 14.41 3.18
N LEU A 80 -7.07 14.30 2.96
CA LEU A 80 -6.23 13.24 3.52
C LEU A 80 -6.21 13.22 5.06
N ASN A 81 -6.51 14.33 5.74
CA ASN A 81 -6.53 14.36 7.20
C ASN A 81 -7.77 13.70 7.79
N THR A 82 -8.80 13.44 6.96
CA THR A 82 -10.07 12.86 7.39
C THR A 82 -10.13 11.34 7.26
N MET A 83 -9.04 10.71 6.81
CA MET A 83 -9.01 9.26 6.62
C MET A 83 -9.27 8.51 7.92
N ALA A 84 -10.25 7.62 7.91
CA ALA A 84 -10.66 6.87 9.09
C ALA A 84 -11.17 5.48 8.71
N TYR A 85 -11.19 4.60 9.71
CA TYR A 85 -11.75 3.26 9.62
C TYR A 85 -12.88 3.11 10.65
N ASP A 86 -14.07 2.79 10.18
CA ASP A 86 -15.19 2.38 11.01
C ASP A 86 -15.16 0.85 11.15
N ALA A 87 -14.67 0.37 12.29
CA ALA A 87 -14.56 -1.06 12.56
C ALA A 87 -15.93 -1.74 12.70
N SER A 88 -16.97 -1.00 13.12
CA SER A 88 -18.32 -1.55 13.27
C SER A 88 -18.96 -1.85 11.91
N GLN A 89 -18.70 -0.98 10.93
CA GLN A 89 -19.19 -1.13 9.56
C GLN A 89 -18.19 -1.81 8.63
N LYS A 90 -16.95 -2.01 9.07
CA LYS A 90 -15.81 -2.49 8.28
C LYS A 90 -15.58 -1.63 7.03
N VAL A 91 -15.54 -0.32 7.21
CA VAL A 91 -15.38 0.65 6.12
C VAL A 91 -14.23 1.60 6.39
N PHE A 92 -13.26 1.65 5.47
CA PHE A 92 -12.29 2.73 5.39
C PHE A 92 -12.86 3.86 4.54
N TYR A 93 -12.68 5.12 4.92
CA TYR A 93 -13.20 6.24 4.15
C TYR A 93 -12.31 7.47 4.19
N ILE A 94 -12.49 8.33 3.19
CA ILE A 94 -11.83 9.64 3.04
C ILE A 94 -12.92 10.65 2.68
N ASN A 95 -13.04 11.73 3.45
CA ASN A 95 -14.03 12.75 3.16
C ASN A 95 -13.56 13.68 2.04
N CYS A 96 -14.53 14.29 1.37
CA CYS A 96 -14.29 15.37 0.43
C CYS A 96 -13.75 16.61 1.18
N ASN A 97 -12.87 17.35 0.51
CA ASN A 97 -12.31 18.59 1.02
C ASN A 97 -13.33 19.74 0.90
N GLY A 98 -13.99 20.08 2.02
CA GLY A 98 -14.86 21.26 2.13
C GLY A 98 -16.16 21.23 1.31
N THR A 99 -16.53 20.09 0.72
CA THR A 99 -17.75 19.91 -0.09
C THR A 99 -18.50 18.64 0.28
N SER A 100 -19.82 18.62 0.11
CA SER A 100 -20.65 17.42 0.26
C SER A 100 -20.77 16.60 -1.02
N LYS A 101 -20.13 17.04 -2.12
CA LYS A 101 -20.24 16.46 -3.46
C LYS A 101 -18.89 16.45 -4.16
N CYS A 102 -18.11 15.38 -4.00
CA CYS A 102 -16.90 15.19 -4.79
C CYS A 102 -16.74 13.78 -5.37
N VAL A 103 -17.48 12.81 -4.85
CA VAL A 103 -17.47 11.44 -5.34
C VAL A 103 -18.70 11.23 -6.21
N ASP A 104 -18.51 11.10 -7.52
CA ASP A 104 -19.56 10.63 -8.42
C ASP A 104 -19.67 9.11 -8.26
N ARG A 105 -20.81 8.64 -7.76
CA ARG A 105 -21.04 7.21 -7.53
C ARG A 105 -22.18 6.71 -8.40
N GLN A 106 -21.87 5.68 -9.17
CA GLN A 106 -22.83 4.90 -9.93
C GLN A 106 -23.13 3.59 -9.18
N LEU A 107 -24.41 3.33 -8.95
CA LEU A 107 -24.93 2.08 -8.39
C LEU A 107 -25.67 1.34 -9.50
N PHE A 108 -24.98 0.42 -10.19
CA PHE A 108 -25.45 -0.20 -11.43
C PHE A 108 -26.75 -1.00 -11.23
N LEU A 109 -26.84 -1.78 -10.15
CA LEU A 109 -28.04 -2.58 -9.84
C LEU A 109 -29.30 -1.73 -9.64
N LYS A 110 -29.14 -0.51 -9.12
CA LYS A 110 -30.25 0.42 -8.86
C LYS A 110 -30.44 1.47 -9.95
N LYS A 111 -29.52 1.54 -10.94
CA LYS A 111 -29.45 2.61 -11.95
C LYS A 111 -29.48 4.01 -11.33
N ILE A 112 -28.79 4.17 -10.22
CA ILE A 112 -28.69 5.45 -9.49
C ILE A 112 -27.29 6.02 -9.70
N GLN A 113 -27.22 7.29 -10.07
CA GLN A 113 -26.00 8.08 -10.03
C GLN A 113 -26.20 9.27 -9.09
N ARG A 114 -25.32 9.44 -8.12
CA ARG A 114 -25.38 10.53 -7.13
C ARG A 114 -23.99 10.92 -6.65
N ASP A 115 -23.88 12.19 -6.26
CA ASP A 115 -22.69 12.69 -5.58
C ASP A 115 -22.70 12.34 -4.09
N TYR A 116 -21.53 12.04 -3.55
CA TYR A 116 -21.32 11.77 -2.13
C TYR A 116 -20.19 12.64 -1.55
N ALA A 117 -20.27 12.83 -0.23
CA ALA A 117 -19.33 13.62 0.57
C ALA A 117 -18.08 12.84 1.01
N ARG A 118 -17.99 11.55 0.67
CA ARG A 118 -16.86 10.69 1.05
C ARG A 118 -16.67 9.53 0.08
N LEU A 119 -15.42 9.20 -0.18
CA LEU A 119 -15.01 7.95 -0.83
C LEU A 119 -14.91 6.88 0.26
N SER A 120 -15.48 5.71 0.03
CA SER A 120 -15.57 4.66 1.06
C SER A 120 -15.32 3.26 0.50
N PHE A 121 -14.56 2.45 1.22
CA PHE A 121 -14.15 1.12 0.80
C PHE A 121 -14.55 0.12 1.89
N PRO A 122 -15.36 -0.89 1.56
CA PRO A 122 -15.51 -2.04 2.44
C PRO A 122 -14.16 -2.75 2.54
N ALA A 123 -13.64 -2.91 3.76
CA ALA A 123 -12.37 -3.57 4.02
C ALA A 123 -12.30 -4.11 5.45
N ASN A 124 -11.68 -5.27 5.62
CA ASN A 124 -11.44 -5.84 6.95
C ASN A 124 -10.00 -5.55 7.37
N LEU A 125 -9.81 -4.52 8.21
CA LEU A 125 -8.49 -3.98 8.53
C LEU A 125 -8.21 -4.09 10.03
N ASP A 126 -7.03 -4.58 10.37
CA ASP A 126 -6.47 -4.41 11.71
C ASP A 126 -5.83 -3.02 11.88
N ALA A 127 -5.42 -2.68 13.11
CA ALA A 127 -4.85 -1.36 13.41
C ALA A 127 -3.61 -1.03 12.55
N LYS A 128 -2.75 -2.04 12.29
CA LYS A 128 -1.56 -1.88 11.44
C LYS A 128 -1.95 -1.57 10.00
N SER A 129 -2.91 -2.32 9.46
CA SER A 129 -3.44 -2.15 8.10
C SER A 129 -4.17 -0.83 7.93
N VAL A 130 -4.85 -0.32 8.95
CA VAL A 130 -5.45 1.02 8.92
C VAL A 130 -4.36 2.09 8.76
N ALA A 131 -3.27 2.00 9.52
CA ALA A 131 -2.16 2.95 9.39
C ALA A 131 -1.50 2.85 8.01
N GLY A 132 -1.23 1.64 7.53
CA GLY A 132 -0.64 1.43 6.21
C GLY A 132 -1.55 1.89 5.07
N MET A 133 -2.87 1.70 5.17
CA MET A 133 -3.85 2.25 4.21
C MET A 133 -3.80 3.79 4.17
N LYS A 134 -3.70 4.46 5.31
CA LYS A 134 -3.53 5.92 5.35
C LYS A 134 -2.23 6.36 4.67
N LYS A 135 -1.13 5.65 4.90
CA LYS A 135 0.15 5.94 4.23
C LYS A 135 0.05 5.74 2.72
N ALA A 136 -0.53 4.62 2.28
CA ALA A 136 -0.66 4.27 0.87
C ALA A 136 -1.54 5.28 0.10
N PHE A 137 -2.72 5.65 0.63
CA PHE A 137 -3.56 6.67 -0.01
C PHE A 137 -2.89 8.04 -0.04
N THR A 138 -2.16 8.41 1.02
CA THR A 138 -1.38 9.66 1.06
C THR A 138 -0.32 9.65 -0.03
N HIS A 139 0.45 8.56 -0.12
CA HIS A 139 1.52 8.40 -1.10
C HIS A 139 0.97 8.43 -2.53
N MET A 140 -0.09 7.66 -2.81
CA MET A 140 -0.79 7.64 -4.10
C MET A 140 -1.22 9.06 -4.53
N ILE A 141 -1.88 9.81 -3.64
CA ILE A 141 -2.35 11.15 -3.95
C ILE A 141 -1.19 12.12 -4.13
N LYS A 142 -0.11 12.01 -3.36
CA LYS A 142 1.08 12.86 -3.55
C LYS A 142 1.78 12.60 -4.88
N LEU A 143 1.94 11.33 -5.30
CA LEU A 143 2.48 10.97 -6.62
C LEU A 143 1.69 11.63 -7.76
N VAL A 144 0.37 11.79 -7.59
CA VAL A 144 -0.48 12.45 -8.59
C VAL A 144 -0.32 13.98 -8.58
N LEU A 145 -0.24 14.57 -7.39
CA LEU A 145 -0.31 16.02 -7.22
C LEU A 145 1.05 16.72 -7.30
N ASP A 146 2.14 16.02 -7.00
CA ASP A 146 3.49 16.55 -7.00
C ASP A 146 4.40 15.66 -7.88
N PRO A 147 4.77 16.13 -9.09
CA PRO A 147 5.65 15.40 -9.99
C PRO A 147 7.07 15.17 -9.46
N LYS A 148 7.46 15.86 -8.38
CA LYS A 148 8.77 15.71 -7.73
C LYS A 148 8.70 14.86 -6.46
N TYR A 149 7.52 14.36 -6.11
CA TYR A 149 7.36 13.56 -4.92
C TYR A 149 7.89 12.15 -5.14
N GLU A 150 8.80 11.75 -4.25
CA GLU A 150 9.39 10.42 -4.19
C GLU A 150 9.38 9.97 -2.73
N SER A 151 9.19 8.67 -2.49
CA SER A 151 9.25 8.10 -1.16
C SER A 151 9.52 6.61 -1.22
N SER A 152 10.40 6.14 -0.35
CA SER A 152 10.69 4.73 -0.14
C SER A 152 10.17 4.22 1.21
N GLU A 153 9.39 5.03 1.94
CA GLU A 153 8.83 4.65 3.23
C GLU A 153 7.82 3.49 3.09
N PRO A 154 8.05 2.33 3.73
CA PRO A 154 7.12 1.22 3.66
C PRO A 154 5.80 1.55 4.36
N PHE A 155 4.72 0.97 3.85
CA PHE A 155 3.39 1.14 4.43
C PHE A 155 3.23 0.39 5.76
N GLU A 156 3.93 -0.74 5.92
CA GLU A 156 3.84 -1.67 7.05
C GLU A 156 5.15 -2.42 7.34
#